data_AF-A0A1Y2A9S1-F1
#
_entry.id   AF-A0A1Y2A9S1-F1
#
_cell.length_a   1.000
_cell.length_b   1.000
_cell.length_c   1.000
_cell.angle_alpha   90.00
_cell.angle_beta   90.00
_cell.angle_gamma   90.00
#
_symmetry.space_group_name_H-M   'P 1'
#
loop_
_entity.id
_entity.type
_entity.pdbx_description
1 polymer ?
#
loop_
_entity_poly.entity_id
_entity_poly.type
_entity_poly.pdbx_seq_one_letter_code
_entity_poly.pdbx_strand_id
1 'polypeptide(L)'
;MGDQHGISAWRWLFIIEGIISIVICGIVWFSLPRSAEQAWFLNEEEKALMRARKARDARFKGAAEFSWKFAKRAFTDPFVYMTASLLFASSIPLFGFTTFLPTMLRGLGHTGLEANYLSTPPYILASISLISWTTLSDKLNKGALVAMLAPLPCILGYIIIVGTPKGGAGYAAMFLCAAGIYPYNATLLTWVSNNLAPDDKRSVGIPPFASRANISGIVASQIYTPSGAPPT
;
A
#
# COMPACT_ATOMS: atom_id res chain seq x y z
N MET A 1 7.71 -20.53 24.08
CA MET A 1 7.52 -19.08 24.26
C MET A 1 6.65 -18.89 25.50
N GLY A 2 7.28 -18.97 26.67
CA GLY A 2 6.60 -18.89 27.96
C GLY A 2 6.48 -17.44 28.46
N ASP A 3 5.67 -17.25 29.50
CA ASP A 3 5.49 -15.96 30.18
C ASP A 3 6.82 -15.49 30.78
N GLN A 4 7.54 -14.62 30.07
CA GLN A 4 8.68 -13.92 30.65
C GLN A 4 8.16 -12.72 31.46
N HIS A 5 8.55 -12.65 32.73
CA HIS A 5 8.12 -11.61 33.68
C HIS A 5 6.60 -11.54 33.94
N GLY A 6 5.88 -12.67 33.82
CA GLY A 6 4.43 -12.72 34.08
C GLY A 6 3.57 -12.05 32.99
N ILE A 7 4.17 -11.76 31.82
CA ILE A 7 3.50 -11.16 30.67
C ILE A 7 3.54 -12.16 29.52
N SER A 8 2.38 -12.38 28.89
CA SER A 8 2.25 -13.25 27.73
C SER A 8 3.07 -12.76 26.54
N ALA A 9 3.62 -13.69 25.76
CA ALA A 9 4.52 -13.38 24.63
C ALA A 9 3.92 -12.39 23.61
N TRP A 10 2.61 -12.45 23.37
CA TRP A 10 1.92 -11.54 22.44
C TRP A 10 1.90 -10.08 22.94
N ARG A 11 1.84 -9.85 24.26
CA ARG A 11 1.88 -8.50 24.84
C ARG A 11 3.28 -7.90 24.73
N TRP A 12 4.31 -8.71 24.96
CA TRP A 12 5.70 -8.29 24.76
C TRP A 12 5.97 -7.84 23.33
N LEU A 13 5.42 -8.55 22.34
CA LEU A 13 5.53 -8.16 20.93
C LEU A 13 4.98 -6.74 20.69
N PHE A 14 3.77 -6.44 21.17
CA PHE A 14 3.18 -5.10 21.03
C PHE A 14 3.96 -4.00 21.79
N ILE A 15 4.48 -4.30 22.97
CA ILE A 15 5.28 -3.32 23.76
C ILE A 15 6.56 -2.96 23.00
N ILE A 16 7.30 -3.97 22.53
CA ILE A 16 8.57 -3.76 21.82
C ILE A 16 8.33 -3.00 20.52
N GLU A 17 7.34 -3.42 19.73
CA GLU A 17 6.97 -2.77 18.46
C GLU A 17 6.51 -1.32 18.69
N GLY A 18 5.74 -1.07 19.75
CA GLY A 18 5.28 0.27 20.14
C GLY A 18 6.43 1.20 20.55
N ILE A 19 7.38 0.71 21.36
CA ILE A 19 8.56 1.50 21.78
C ILE A 19 9.42 1.85 20.57
N ILE A 20 9.71 0.90 19.68
CA ILE A 20 10.47 1.15 18.45
C ILE A 20 9.78 2.25 17.62
N SER A 21 8.46 2.16 17.46
CA SER A 21 7.67 3.17 16.73
C SER A 21 7.76 4.56 17.34
N ILE A 22 7.67 4.67 18.67
CA ILE A 22 7.80 5.94 19.40
C ILE A 22 9.20 6.54 19.21
N VAL A 23 10.25 5.72 19.31
CA VAL A 23 11.64 6.17 19.14
C VAL A 23 11.87 6.68 17.72
N ILE A 24 11.42 5.93 16.70
CA ILE A 24 11.52 6.36 15.30
C ILE A 24 10.75 7.68 15.09
N CYS A 25 9.54 7.79 15.63
CA CYS A 25 8.75 9.02 15.55
C CYS A 25 9.49 10.21 16.18
N GLY A 26 10.10 10.02 17.35
CA GLY A 26 10.95 11.03 17.98
C GLY A 26 12.13 11.44 17.10
N ILE A 27 12.87 10.49 16.54
CA ILE A 27 13.99 10.76 15.63
C ILE A 27 13.52 11.56 14.42
N VAL A 28 12.42 11.15 13.78
CA VAL A 28 11.85 11.86 12.61
C VAL A 28 11.41 13.27 12.99
N TRP A 29 10.75 13.44 14.14
CA TRP A 29 10.29 14.75 14.62
C TRP A 29 11.43 15.76 14.79
N PHE A 30 12.58 15.31 15.32
CA PHE A 30 13.75 16.18 15.51
C PHE A 30 14.63 16.31 14.25
N SER A 31 14.64 15.30 13.38
CA SER A 31 15.56 15.25 12.23
C SER A 31 14.94 15.76 10.92
N LEU A 32 13.61 15.82 10.80
CA LEU A 32 12.93 16.18 9.55
C LEU A 32 12.93 17.71 9.35
N PRO A 33 13.61 18.23 8.32
CA PRO A 33 13.63 19.66 8.06
C PRO A 33 12.27 20.17 7.58
N ARG A 34 11.85 21.34 8.08
CA ARG A 34 10.53 21.95 7.76
C ARG A 34 10.37 22.39 6.30
N SER A 35 11.48 22.54 5.58
CA SER A 35 11.50 22.93 4.17
C SER A 35 12.73 22.34 3.49
N ALA A 36 12.63 22.05 2.19
CA ALA A 36 13.77 21.64 1.36
C ALA A 36 14.92 22.68 1.39
N GLU A 37 14.61 23.94 1.71
CA GLU A 37 15.59 25.02 1.84
C GLU A 37 16.37 24.99 3.18
N GLN A 38 15.79 24.38 4.21
CA GLN A 38 16.37 24.22 5.55
C GLN A 38 16.91 22.81 5.79
N ALA A 39 16.93 21.98 4.75
CA ALA A 39 17.39 20.61 4.86
C ALA A 39 18.89 20.54 5.13
N TRP A 40 19.24 19.90 6.24
CA TRP A 40 20.61 19.78 6.73
C TRP A 40 21.47 18.81 5.90
N PHE A 41 20.83 17.92 5.13
CA PHE A 41 21.51 16.93 4.30
C PHE A 41 21.77 17.38 2.86
N LEU A 42 21.28 18.56 2.45
CA LEU A 42 21.42 19.09 1.09
C LEU A 42 22.59 20.09 1.01
N ASN A 43 23.38 20.02 -0.06
CA ASN A 43 24.41 21.02 -0.38
C ASN A 43 23.78 22.32 -0.91
N GLU A 44 24.53 23.43 -0.92
CA GLU A 44 23.99 24.72 -1.39
C GLU A 44 23.53 24.70 -2.85
N GLU A 45 24.23 23.96 -3.72
CA GLU A 45 23.79 23.76 -5.11
C GLU A 45 22.45 23.01 -5.20
N GLU A 46 22.27 21.98 -4.38
CA GLU A 46 21.04 21.19 -4.36
C GLU A 46 19.88 21.98 -3.74
N LYS A 47 20.15 22.79 -2.71
CA LYS A 47 19.18 23.74 -2.17
C LYS A 47 18.77 24.77 -3.23
N ALA A 48 19.72 25.29 -4.02
CA ALA A 48 19.41 26.19 -5.12
C ALA A 48 18.54 25.51 -6.20
N LEU A 49 18.84 24.26 -6.55
CA LEU A 49 18.03 23.45 -7.45
C LEU A 49 16.60 23.24 -6.90
N MET A 50 16.45 22.95 -5.61
CA MET A 50 15.16 22.80 -4.96
C MET A 50 14.35 24.10 -4.95
N ARG A 51 15.00 25.25 -4.72
CA ARG A 51 14.36 26.58 -4.86
C ARG A 51 13.86 26.80 -6.29
N ALA A 52 14.68 26.49 -7.30
CA ALA A 52 14.31 26.62 -8.70
C ALA A 52 13.12 25.71 -9.08
N ARG A 53 13.11 24.46 -8.60
CA ARG A 53 11.98 23.53 -8.77
C ARG A 53 10.71 24.06 -8.10
N LYS A 54 10.81 24.52 -6.85
CA LYS A 54 9.70 25.11 -6.10
C LYS A 54 9.12 26.33 -6.83
N ALA A 55 9.96 27.22 -7.34
CA ALA A 55 9.53 28.40 -8.10
C ALA A 55 8.86 28.02 -9.44
N ARG A 56 9.39 27.01 -10.15
CA ARG A 56 8.76 26.47 -11.37
C ARG A 56 7.40 25.86 -11.08
N ASP A 57 7.30 25.09 -10.00
CA ASP A 57 6.07 24.39 -9.62
C ASP A 57 5.03 25.33 -9.00
N ALA A 58 5.43 26.47 -8.44
CA ALA A 58 4.52 27.50 -7.93
C ALA A 58 3.55 28.01 -9.02
N ARG A 59 3.98 28.01 -10.29
CA ARG A 59 3.14 28.37 -11.44
C ARG A 59 1.98 27.38 -11.68
N PHE A 60 2.14 26.13 -11.26
CA PHE A 60 1.14 25.06 -11.40
C PHE A 60 0.37 24.80 -10.09
N LYS A 61 0.93 25.15 -8.93
CA LYS A 61 0.40 24.82 -7.61
C LYS A 61 -0.52 25.88 -6.99
N GLY A 62 -0.55 27.10 -7.52
CA GLY A 62 -1.38 28.20 -6.99
C GLY A 62 -0.81 28.85 -5.73
N ALA A 63 -1.43 29.92 -5.25
CA ALA A 63 -1.03 30.60 -4.02
C ALA A 63 -1.23 29.69 -2.79
N ALA A 64 -0.36 29.81 -1.78
CA ALA A 64 -0.37 28.99 -0.56
C ALA A 64 -1.58 29.21 0.39
N GLU A 65 -2.62 29.91 -0.07
CA GLU A 65 -3.80 30.19 0.73
C GLU A 65 -4.86 29.12 0.51
N PHE A 66 -5.11 28.36 1.56
CA PHE A 66 -6.17 27.35 1.59
C PHE A 66 -7.54 27.98 1.28
N SER A 67 -8.10 27.67 0.11
CA SER A 67 -9.45 28.09 -0.26
C SER A 67 -10.44 26.94 -0.18
N TRP A 68 -11.54 27.15 0.54
CA TRP A 68 -12.67 26.22 0.59
C TRP A 68 -13.24 25.87 -0.79
N LYS A 69 -13.01 26.74 -1.79
CA LYS A 69 -13.38 26.49 -3.19
C LYS A 69 -12.59 25.33 -3.81
N PHE A 70 -11.32 25.16 -3.45
CA PHE A 70 -10.50 24.03 -3.89
C PHE A 70 -10.91 22.73 -3.18
N ALA A 71 -11.27 22.82 -1.90
CA ALA A 71 -11.83 21.68 -1.16
C ALA A 71 -13.10 21.16 -1.85
N LYS A 72 -14.08 22.02 -2.15
CA LYS A 72 -15.30 21.63 -2.89
C LYS A 72 -14.97 21.00 -4.25
N ARG A 73 -14.01 21.56 -5.00
CA ARG A 73 -13.56 20.99 -6.28
C ARG A 73 -12.91 19.61 -6.14
N ALA A 74 -12.21 19.33 -5.04
CA ALA A 74 -11.67 18.00 -4.77
C ALA A 74 -12.80 16.98 -4.56
N PHE A 75 -13.84 17.36 -3.82
CA PHE A 75 -15.01 16.51 -3.54
C PHE A 75 -15.97 16.33 -4.71
N THR A 76 -15.91 17.15 -5.75
CA THR A 76 -16.76 16.99 -6.94
C THR A 76 -16.02 16.42 -8.15
N ASP A 77 -14.73 16.13 -8.03
CA ASP A 77 -13.91 15.68 -9.17
C ASP A 77 -14.18 14.20 -9.50
N PRO A 78 -14.78 13.88 -10.66
CA PRO A 78 -15.06 12.50 -11.07
C PRO A 78 -13.81 11.62 -11.10
N PHE A 79 -12.63 12.19 -11.37
CA PHE A 79 -11.36 11.46 -11.38
C PHE A 79 -11.07 10.84 -10.01
N VAL A 80 -11.34 11.58 -8.93
CA VAL A 80 -11.12 11.13 -7.54
C VAL A 80 -12.09 10.01 -7.19
N TYR A 81 -13.33 10.04 -7.68
CA TYR A 81 -14.31 8.96 -7.48
C TYR A 81 -13.92 7.71 -8.28
N MET A 82 -13.60 7.86 -9.57
CA MET A 82 -13.25 6.73 -10.44
C MET A 82 -12.01 6.00 -9.94
N THR A 83 -10.96 6.75 -9.58
CA THR A 83 -9.72 6.15 -9.07
C THR A 83 -9.89 5.56 -7.67
N ALA A 84 -10.72 6.17 -6.82
CA ALA A 84 -11.08 5.58 -5.52
C ALA A 84 -11.84 4.27 -5.69
N SER A 85 -12.76 4.17 -6.66
CA SER A 85 -13.48 2.93 -6.98
C SER A 85 -12.55 1.84 -7.50
N LEU A 86 -11.57 2.18 -8.33
CA LEU A 86 -10.53 1.24 -8.78
C LEU A 86 -9.70 0.72 -7.59
N LEU A 87 -9.25 1.63 -6.72
CA LEU A 87 -8.48 1.24 -5.54
C LEU A 87 -9.32 0.38 -4.58
N PHE A 88 -10.58 0.75 -4.34
CA PHE A 88 -11.55 -0.04 -3.57
C PHE A 88 -11.70 -1.45 -4.14
N ALA A 89 -11.95 -1.58 -5.44
CA ALA A 89 -12.12 -2.88 -6.10
C ALA A 89 -10.86 -3.76 -5.98
N SER A 90 -9.67 -3.16 -6.06
CA SER A 90 -8.40 -3.88 -5.89
C SER A 90 -8.03 -4.19 -4.44
N SER A 91 -8.57 -3.43 -3.49
CA SER A 91 -8.31 -3.62 -2.07
C SER A 91 -9.12 -4.81 -1.51
N ILE A 92 -10.25 -5.17 -2.12
CA ILE A 92 -10.99 -6.40 -1.77
C ILE A 92 -10.12 -7.66 -1.90
N PRO A 93 -9.52 -7.97 -3.07
CA PRO A 93 -8.63 -9.13 -3.19
C PRO A 93 -7.35 -8.98 -2.36
N LEU A 94 -6.91 -7.77 -2.03
CA LEU A 94 -5.73 -7.56 -1.16
C LEU A 94 -6.02 -8.03 0.27
N PHE A 95 -7.15 -7.59 0.83
CA PHE A 95 -7.60 -8.04 2.15
C PHE A 95 -7.98 -9.52 2.14
N GLY A 96 -8.58 -10.01 1.05
CA GLY A 96 -8.83 -11.44 0.86
C GLY A 96 -7.53 -12.25 0.86
N PHE A 97 -6.55 -11.87 0.05
CA PHE A 97 -5.26 -12.55 -0.03
C PHE A 97 -4.57 -12.62 1.33
N THR A 98 -4.46 -11.50 2.04
CA THR A 98 -3.82 -11.44 3.37
C THR A 98 -4.53 -12.30 4.41
N THR A 99 -5.87 -12.34 4.37
CA THR A 99 -6.69 -13.13 5.31
C THR A 99 -6.66 -14.63 5.00
N PHE A 100 -6.70 -15.01 3.72
CA PHE A 100 -6.76 -16.42 3.32
C PHE A 100 -5.41 -17.07 3.10
N LEU A 101 -4.32 -16.32 2.96
CA LEU A 101 -3.00 -16.89 2.76
C LEU A 101 -2.66 -17.94 3.85
N PRO A 102 -2.83 -17.66 5.16
CA PRO A 102 -2.59 -18.65 6.20
C PRO A 102 -3.60 -19.80 6.19
N THR A 103 -4.85 -19.54 5.80
CA THR A 103 -5.92 -20.55 5.75
C THR A 103 -5.73 -21.51 4.57
N MET A 104 -5.31 -21.01 3.41
CA MET A 104 -4.93 -21.84 2.27
C MET A 104 -3.72 -22.71 2.62
N LEU A 105 -2.70 -22.16 3.27
CA LEU A 105 -1.54 -22.93 3.75
C LEU A 105 -1.94 -24.03 4.74
N ARG A 106 -2.91 -23.76 5.62
CA ARG A 106 -3.53 -24.78 6.48
C ARG A 106 -4.27 -25.86 5.69
N GLY A 107 -4.99 -25.48 4.64
CA GLY A 107 -5.62 -26.41 3.71
C GLY A 107 -4.62 -27.31 2.95
N LEU A 108 -3.36 -26.90 2.85
CA LEU A 108 -2.27 -27.72 2.30
C LEU A 108 -1.65 -28.69 3.31
N GLY A 109 -2.14 -28.71 4.55
CA GLY A 109 -1.66 -29.57 5.63
C GLY A 109 -0.58 -28.93 6.52
N HIS A 110 -0.18 -27.69 6.28
CA HIS A 110 0.81 -26.99 7.12
C HIS A 110 0.13 -26.39 8.36
N THR A 111 0.64 -26.67 9.56
CA THR A 111 -0.04 -26.28 10.81
C THR A 111 0.66 -25.13 11.53
N GLY A 112 -0.14 -24.29 12.20
CA GLY A 112 0.31 -23.27 13.17
C GLY A 112 1.50 -22.43 12.72
N LEU A 113 2.67 -22.73 13.30
CA LEU A 113 3.92 -22.00 13.06
C LEU A 113 4.45 -22.17 11.63
N GLU A 114 4.27 -23.35 11.03
CA GLU A 114 4.74 -23.67 9.68
C GLU A 114 4.00 -22.85 8.63
N ALA A 115 2.67 -22.70 8.78
CA ALA A 115 1.86 -21.86 7.89
C ALA A 115 2.29 -20.38 7.93
N ASN A 116 2.63 -19.86 9.13
CA ASN A 116 3.13 -18.49 9.26
C ASN A 116 4.50 -18.33 8.60
N TYR A 117 5.41 -19.29 8.80
CA TYR A 117 6.72 -19.28 8.16
C TYR A 117 6.60 -19.33 6.63
N LEU A 118 5.75 -20.21 6.09
CA LEU A 118 5.50 -20.33 4.64
C LEU A 118 4.76 -19.13 4.03
N SER A 119 4.09 -18.31 4.84
CA SER A 119 3.51 -17.05 4.34
C SER A 119 4.58 -15.98 4.08
N THR A 120 5.76 -16.09 4.71
CA THR A 120 6.81 -15.07 4.66
C THR A 120 7.44 -14.92 3.26
N PRO A 121 7.84 -16.00 2.55
CA PRO A 121 8.46 -15.88 1.23
C PRO A 121 7.58 -15.17 0.17
N PRO A 122 6.25 -15.42 0.08
CA PRO A 122 5.38 -14.63 -0.78
C PRO A 122 5.45 -13.11 -0.52
N TYR A 123 5.52 -12.68 0.74
CA TYR A 123 5.64 -11.26 1.10
C TYR A 123 7.01 -10.67 0.78
N ILE A 124 8.09 -11.46 0.91
CA ILE A 124 9.43 -11.04 0.47
C ILE A 124 9.42 -10.79 -1.04
N LEU A 125 8.88 -11.71 -1.83
CA LEU A 125 8.76 -11.53 -3.27
C LEU A 125 7.87 -10.32 -3.61
N ALA A 126 6.76 -10.12 -2.89
CA ALA A 126 5.91 -8.95 -3.05
C ALA A 126 6.69 -7.65 -2.86
N SER A 127 7.56 -7.60 -1.86
CA SER A 127 8.40 -6.43 -1.56
C SER A 127 9.42 -6.16 -2.67
N ILE A 128 10.09 -7.20 -3.17
CA ILE A 128 11.03 -7.10 -4.30
C ILE A 128 10.30 -6.65 -5.57
N SER A 129 9.13 -7.24 -5.83
CA SER A 129 8.30 -6.90 -6.98
C SER A 129 7.81 -5.45 -6.91
N LEU A 130 7.37 -5.00 -5.73
CA LEU A 130 6.98 -3.61 -5.48
C LEU A 130 8.10 -2.64 -5.85
N ILE A 131 9.31 -2.85 -5.34
CA ILE A 131 10.47 -2.01 -5.67
C ILE A 131 10.78 -2.04 -7.17
N SER A 132 10.68 -3.22 -7.79
CA SER A 132 10.95 -3.38 -9.23
C SER A 132 9.94 -2.60 -10.08
N TRP A 133 8.65 -2.68 -9.74
CA TRP A 133 7.59 -1.97 -10.46
C TRP A 133 7.60 -0.47 -10.22
N THR A 134 7.88 -0.01 -9.00
CA THR A 134 7.98 1.43 -8.70
C THR A 134 9.18 2.04 -9.42
N THR A 135 10.35 1.39 -9.36
CA THR A 135 11.54 1.86 -10.09
C THR A 135 11.33 1.85 -11.60
N LEU A 136 10.59 0.87 -12.14
CA LEU A 136 10.20 0.86 -13.55
C LEU A 136 9.25 2.01 -13.89
N SER A 137 8.25 2.27 -13.04
CA SER A 137 7.34 3.42 -13.17
C SER A 137 8.08 4.75 -13.23
N ASP A 138 9.05 4.93 -12.33
CA ASP A 138 9.85 6.15 -12.24
C ASP A 138 10.75 6.32 -13.47
N LYS A 139 11.40 5.26 -13.94
CA LYS A 139 12.26 5.30 -15.13
C LYS A 139 11.48 5.59 -16.41
N LEU A 140 10.28 5.01 -16.55
CA LEU A 140 9.47 5.18 -17.76
C LEU A 140 8.70 6.50 -17.77
N ASN A 141 8.56 7.20 -16.64
CA ASN A 141 7.68 8.36 -16.47
C ASN A 141 6.24 8.12 -16.96
N LYS A 142 5.80 6.84 -16.96
CA LYS A 142 4.49 6.39 -17.46
C LYS A 142 3.73 5.64 -16.37
N GLY A 143 3.52 6.30 -15.24
CA GLY A 143 2.86 5.71 -14.07
C GLY A 143 1.50 5.07 -14.36
N ALA A 144 0.71 5.64 -15.28
CA ALA A 144 -0.58 5.07 -15.69
C ALA A 144 -0.43 3.69 -16.35
N LEU A 145 0.54 3.54 -17.27
CA LEU A 145 0.75 2.28 -17.98
C LEU A 145 1.24 1.20 -17.02
N VAL A 146 2.17 1.57 -16.12
CA VAL A 146 2.68 0.64 -15.12
C VAL A 146 1.58 0.20 -14.15
N ALA A 147 0.73 1.12 -13.70
CA ALA A 147 -0.43 0.77 -12.87
C ALA A 147 -1.42 -0.14 -13.60
N MET A 148 -1.60 -0.03 -14.92
CA MET A 148 -2.48 -0.94 -15.68
C MET A 148 -1.89 -2.33 -15.89
N LEU A 149 -0.55 -2.47 -15.93
CA LEU A 149 0.14 -3.75 -16.15
C LEU A 149 0.45 -4.50 -14.86
N ALA A 150 0.60 -3.78 -13.74
CA ALA A 150 0.86 -4.33 -12.42
C ALA A 150 -0.13 -5.42 -11.93
N PRO A 151 -1.44 -5.41 -12.26
CA PRO A 151 -2.36 -6.45 -11.78
C PRO A 151 -2.33 -7.72 -12.64
N LEU A 152 -1.66 -7.74 -13.80
CA LEU A 152 -1.62 -8.93 -14.68
C LEU A 152 -1.09 -10.20 -13.99
N PRO A 153 0.03 -10.17 -13.23
CA PRO A 153 0.48 -11.34 -12.48
C PRO A 153 -0.55 -11.79 -11.43
N CYS A 154 -1.29 -10.85 -10.85
CA CYS A 154 -2.32 -11.17 -9.86
C CYS A 154 -3.51 -11.89 -10.49
N ILE A 155 -3.96 -11.44 -11.67
CA ILE A 155 -5.02 -12.10 -12.45
C ILE A 155 -4.59 -13.54 -12.80
N LEU A 156 -3.35 -13.73 -13.27
CA LEU A 156 -2.82 -15.06 -13.57
C LEU A 156 -2.77 -15.96 -12.33
N GLY A 157 -2.35 -15.43 -11.18
CA GLY A 157 -2.35 -16.15 -9.91
C GLY A 157 -3.76 -16.63 -9.52
N TYR A 158 -4.77 -15.76 -9.60
CA TYR A 158 -6.15 -16.17 -9.31
C TYR A 158 -6.70 -17.19 -10.29
N ILE A 159 -6.37 -17.10 -11.58
CA ILE A 159 -6.75 -18.12 -12.57
C ILE A 159 -6.19 -19.49 -12.19
N ILE A 160 -4.92 -19.56 -11.76
CA ILE A 160 -4.29 -20.82 -11.35
C ILE A 160 -4.95 -21.39 -10.10
N ILE A 161 -5.25 -20.54 -9.10
CA ILE A 161 -5.91 -20.96 -7.86
C ILE A 161 -7.29 -21.57 -8.14
N VAL A 162 -8.07 -20.96 -9.05
CA VAL A 162 -9.41 -21.47 -9.43
C VAL A 162 -9.31 -22.72 -10.31
N GLY A 163 -8.31 -22.78 -11.20
CA GLY A 163 -8.20 -23.85 -12.20
C GLY A 163 -7.51 -25.13 -11.71
N THR A 164 -6.84 -25.12 -10.56
CA THR A 164 -5.99 -26.24 -10.12
C THR A 164 -6.24 -26.65 -8.66
N PRO A 165 -6.62 -27.91 -8.39
CA PRO A 165 -6.77 -28.43 -7.03
C PRO A 165 -5.43 -28.87 -6.39
N LYS A 166 -4.31 -28.83 -7.13
CA LYS A 166 -2.99 -29.25 -6.65
C LYS A 166 -2.39 -28.20 -5.70
N GLY A 167 -2.02 -28.63 -4.50
CA GLY A 167 -1.51 -27.75 -3.45
C GLY A 167 -0.26 -26.94 -3.83
N GLY A 168 0.71 -27.57 -4.48
CA GLY A 168 1.95 -26.89 -4.91
C GLY A 168 1.71 -25.78 -5.94
N ALA A 169 0.74 -25.97 -6.84
CA ALA A 169 0.36 -24.93 -7.82
C ALA A 169 -0.36 -23.76 -7.14
N GLY A 170 -1.20 -24.04 -6.13
CA GLY A 170 -1.83 -23.02 -5.30
C GLY A 170 -0.80 -22.19 -4.54
N TYR A 171 0.22 -22.82 -3.96
CA TYR A 171 1.31 -22.10 -3.28
C TYR A 171 2.12 -21.22 -4.25
N ALA A 172 2.49 -21.74 -5.42
CA ALA A 172 3.17 -20.95 -6.46
C ALA A 172 2.31 -19.76 -6.93
N ALA A 173 0.99 -19.94 -7.05
CA ALA A 173 0.07 -18.89 -7.44
C ALA A 173 -0.02 -17.76 -6.41
N MET A 174 0.19 -18.03 -5.11
CA MET A 174 0.24 -16.99 -4.07
C MET A 174 1.38 -16.00 -4.31
N PHE A 175 2.52 -16.46 -4.82
CA PHE A 175 3.63 -15.57 -5.19
C PHE A 175 3.24 -14.63 -6.33
N LEU A 176 2.52 -15.12 -7.33
CA LEU A 176 2.02 -14.31 -8.45
C LEU A 176 0.96 -13.29 -8.01
N CYS A 177 0.04 -13.70 -7.13
CA CYS A 177 -0.93 -12.80 -6.51
C CYS A 177 -0.22 -11.66 -5.77
N ALA A 178 0.73 -12.00 -4.89
CA ALA A 178 1.47 -11.02 -4.10
C ALA A 178 2.33 -10.09 -4.98
N ALA A 179 2.97 -10.62 -6.03
CA ALA A 179 3.77 -9.85 -6.97
C ALA A 179 2.97 -8.87 -7.84
N GLY A 180 1.64 -9.00 -7.95
CA GLY A 180 0.82 -8.04 -8.70
C GLY A 180 0.02 -7.08 -7.82
N ILE A 181 -0.51 -7.57 -6.71
CA ILE A 181 -1.51 -6.82 -5.93
C ILE A 181 -0.91 -5.65 -5.13
N TYR A 182 0.27 -5.85 -4.53
CA TYR A 182 0.97 -4.81 -3.76
C TYR A 182 1.50 -3.69 -4.67
N PRO A 183 2.21 -3.99 -5.78
CA PRO A 183 2.66 -2.95 -6.71
C PRO A 183 1.51 -2.16 -7.34
N TYR A 184 0.38 -2.81 -7.66
CA TYR A 184 -0.79 -2.13 -8.20
C TYR A 184 -1.30 -1.03 -7.24
N ASN A 185 -1.52 -1.38 -5.98
CA ASN A 185 -2.04 -0.44 -4.98
C ASN A 185 -1.08 0.75 -4.76
N ALA A 186 0.22 0.49 -4.66
CA ALA A 186 1.23 1.52 -4.45
C ALA A 186 1.40 2.45 -5.66
N THR A 187 1.43 1.89 -6.88
CA THR A 187 1.57 2.68 -8.12
C THR A 187 0.31 3.46 -8.45
N LEU A 188 -0.88 2.91 -8.19
CA LEU A 188 -2.14 3.64 -8.37
C LEU A 188 -2.24 4.84 -7.42
N LEU A 189 -1.92 4.66 -6.12
CA LEU A 189 -1.91 5.76 -5.15
C LEU A 189 -0.93 6.86 -5.56
N THR A 190 0.29 6.49 -5.97
CA THR A 190 1.31 7.43 -6.43
C THR A 190 0.85 8.17 -7.68
N TRP A 191 0.27 7.47 -8.64
CA TRP A 191 -0.25 8.06 -9.87
C TRP A 191 -1.39 9.05 -9.59
N VAL A 192 -2.35 8.69 -8.75
CA VAL A 192 -3.44 9.60 -8.34
C VAL A 192 -2.87 10.84 -7.65
N SER A 193 -1.93 10.65 -6.72
CA SER A 193 -1.29 11.75 -5.98
C SER A 193 -0.51 12.70 -6.90
N ASN A 194 0.04 12.20 -8.00
CA ASN A 194 0.77 13.03 -8.96
C ASN A 194 -0.18 13.74 -9.95
N ASN A 195 -1.37 13.22 -10.21
CA ASN A 195 -2.34 13.81 -11.14
C ASN A 195 -3.34 14.76 -10.46
N LEU A 196 -3.48 14.72 -9.14
CA LEU A 196 -4.23 15.74 -8.41
C LEU A 196 -3.41 17.03 -8.35
N ALA A 197 -3.72 17.96 -9.24
CA ALA A 197 -3.28 19.36 -9.17
C ALA A 197 -4.51 20.28 -9.03
N PRO A 198 -4.42 21.41 -8.30
CA PRO A 198 -3.26 21.97 -7.55
C PRO A 198 -2.99 21.28 -6.19
N ASP A 199 -1.89 21.63 -5.51
CA ASP A 199 -1.46 21.01 -4.23
C ASP A 199 -2.55 21.08 -3.13
N ASP A 200 -3.33 22.17 -3.08
CA ASP A 200 -4.46 22.30 -2.13
C ASP A 200 -5.56 21.26 -2.40
N LYS A 201 -5.88 21.04 -3.68
CA LYS A 201 -6.86 20.03 -4.11
C LYS A 201 -6.35 18.63 -3.81
N ARG A 202 -5.04 18.39 -3.96
CA ARG A 202 -4.39 17.12 -3.59
C ARG A 202 -4.49 16.84 -2.10
N SER A 203 -4.16 17.83 -1.27
CA SER A 203 -4.21 17.71 0.19
C SER A 203 -5.61 17.37 0.69
N VAL A 204 -6.66 17.94 0.07
CA VAL A 204 -8.05 17.64 0.42
C VAL A 204 -8.60 16.40 -0.28
N GLY A 205 -8.11 16.04 -1.46
CA GLY A 205 -8.63 14.96 -2.30
C GLY A 205 -8.06 13.57 -2.00
N ILE A 206 -6.82 13.48 -1.50
CA ILE A 206 -6.20 12.20 -1.10
C ILE A 206 -6.93 11.55 0.10
N PRO A 207 -7.31 12.28 1.17
CA PRO A 207 -8.01 11.67 2.30
C PRO A 207 -9.32 10.94 1.95
N PRO A 208 -10.27 11.50 1.18
CA PRO A 208 -11.49 10.78 0.78
C PRO A 208 -11.21 9.65 -0.23
N PHE A 209 -10.15 9.75 -1.03
CA PHE A 209 -9.67 8.66 -1.86
C PHE A 209 -9.21 7.47 -1.00
N ALA A 210 -8.31 7.72 -0.03
CA ALA A 210 -7.80 6.70 0.88
C ALA A 210 -8.89 6.13 1.80
N SER A 211 -9.78 6.99 2.31
CA SER A 211 -10.89 6.57 3.18
C SER A 211 -11.80 5.56 2.48
N ARG A 212 -12.17 5.82 1.22
CA ARG A 212 -12.98 4.88 0.43
C ARG A 212 -12.26 3.58 0.15
N ALA A 213 -10.97 3.62 -0.18
CA ALA A 213 -10.20 2.40 -0.34
C ALA A 213 -10.25 1.53 0.93
N ASN A 214 -10.15 2.12 2.11
CA ASN A 214 -10.24 1.39 3.38
C ASN A 214 -11.64 0.80 3.67
N ILE A 215 -12.73 1.39 3.17
CA ILE A 215 -14.08 0.80 3.29
C ILE A 215 -14.13 -0.60 2.66
N SER A 216 -13.28 -0.90 1.67
CA SER A 216 -13.23 -2.22 1.07
C SER A 216 -12.84 -3.31 2.06
N GLY A 217 -12.12 -2.97 3.15
CA GLY A 217 -11.77 -3.92 4.20
C GLY A 217 -12.99 -4.41 4.97
N ILE A 218 -13.97 -3.52 5.21
CA ILE A 218 -15.25 -3.87 5.82
C ILE A 218 -15.99 -4.82 4.88
N VAL A 219 -16.10 -4.47 3.59
CA VAL A 219 -16.80 -5.30 2.60
C VAL A 219 -16.12 -6.66 2.43
N ALA A 220 -14.80 -6.70 2.33
CA ALA A 220 -14.03 -7.94 2.26
C ALA A 220 -14.35 -8.83 3.48
N SER A 221 -14.34 -8.28 4.69
CA SER A 221 -14.65 -9.06 5.90
C SER A 221 -16.05 -9.70 5.89
N GLN A 222 -17.03 -9.09 5.21
CA GLN A 222 -18.40 -9.60 5.12
C GLN A 222 -18.59 -10.64 4.01
N ILE A 223 -17.88 -10.48 2.88
CA ILE A 223 -17.85 -11.48 1.80
C ILE A 223 -17.27 -12.81 2.33
N TYR A 224 -16.36 -12.72 3.30
CA TYR A 224 -15.64 -13.85 3.87
C TYR A 224 -16.25 -14.29 5.21
N THR A 225 -17.46 -14.87 5.15
CA THR A 225 -18.16 -15.37 6.33
C THR A 225 -17.56 -16.70 6.83
N PRO A 226 -17.57 -16.97 8.15
CA PRO A 226 -17.08 -18.23 8.74
C PRO A 226 -17.77 -19.49 8.20
N SER A 227 -18.95 -19.35 7.60
CA SER A 227 -19.71 -20.46 7.02
C SER A 227 -19.09 -21.06 5.75
N GLY A 228 -18.06 -20.43 5.18
CA GLY A 228 -17.23 -20.96 4.10
C GLY A 228 -15.86 -21.51 4.56
N ALA A 229 -15.61 -21.58 5.87
CA ALA A 229 -14.43 -22.26 6.38
C ALA A 229 -14.47 -23.74 5.96
N PRO A 230 -13.33 -24.34 5.54
CA PRO A 230 -13.28 -25.78 5.33
C PRO A 230 -13.77 -26.47 6.61
N PRO A 231 -14.61 -27.51 6.52
CA PRO A 231 -15.01 -28.24 7.72
C PRO A 231 -13.75 -28.69 8.45
N THR A 232 -13.70 -28.34 9.74
CA THR A 232 -12.65 -28.69 10.70
C THR A 232 -12.36 -30.19 10.72
#